data_AF-A0A9P7GEQ1-F1
#
_entry.id   AF-A0A9P7GEQ1-F1
#
_cell.length_a   1.000
_cell.length_b   1.000
_cell.length_c   1.000
_cell.angle_alpha   90.00
_cell.angle_beta   90.00
_cell.angle_gamma   90.00
#
_symmetry.space_group_name_H-M   'P 1'
#
loop_
_entity.id
_entity.type
_entity.pdbx_description
1 polymer ?
#
loop_
_entity_poly.entity_id
_entity_poly.type
_entity_poly.pdbx_seq_one_letter_code
_entity_poly.pdbx_strand_id
1 'polypeptide(L)'
;MSALETVPTDDVLLDEIQSLQGIHGSELGIQKIWDLIKAEHPEWSFGLKRLREIRKKNNLAPTPPRNSSLPAGQIILELKMVLPDILGGGAWEYDEPFPAHLCTPTSDPKDAQPLLAKIIGEREFDLRAKYKWKCLFCPKKATACYGCQSGALTRTPPLVVNAMYPVCSMKSLCGTFALTEAKRRMNEVHVPSK
;
A
#
# COMPACT_ATOMS: atom_id res chain seq x y z
N MET A 1 -27.90 -24.35 26.15
CA MET A 1 -26.60 -25.00 25.90
C MET A 1 -25.58 -23.89 25.77
N SER A 2 -24.71 -23.69 26.76
CA SER A 2 -23.71 -22.61 26.71
C SER A 2 -22.68 -22.95 25.62
N ALA A 3 -22.56 -22.09 24.61
CA ALA A 3 -21.48 -22.20 23.64
C ALA A 3 -20.15 -22.10 24.41
N LEU A 4 -19.24 -23.05 24.17
CA LEU A 4 -17.91 -23.01 24.76
C LEU A 4 -17.16 -21.82 24.16
N GLU A 5 -16.93 -20.78 24.97
CA GLU A 5 -16.11 -19.65 24.58
C GLU A 5 -14.69 -20.11 24.27
N THR A 6 -14.22 -19.83 23.05
CA THR A 6 -12.88 -20.21 22.60
C THR A 6 -11.97 -19.00 22.74
N VAL A 7 -10.80 -19.14 23.38
CA VAL A 7 -9.84 -18.05 23.50
C VAL A 7 -8.80 -18.20 22.38
N PRO A 8 -8.79 -17.33 21.35
CA PRO A 8 -7.82 -17.44 20.26
C PRO A 8 -6.39 -17.16 20.77
N THR A 9 -5.38 -17.68 20.09
CA THR A 9 -3.96 -17.36 20.38
C THR A 9 -3.60 -15.97 19.87
N ASP A 10 -2.48 -15.40 20.35
CA ASP A 10 -2.01 -14.09 19.88
C ASP A 10 -1.65 -14.11 18.40
N ASP A 11 -1.10 -15.22 17.90
CA ASP A 11 -0.73 -15.38 16.49
C ASP A 11 -1.97 -15.39 15.58
N VAL A 12 -3.03 -16.10 15.98
CA VAL A 12 -4.30 -16.11 15.23
C VAL A 12 -4.93 -14.72 15.21
N LEU A 13 -4.93 -14.01 16.34
CA LEU A 13 -5.41 -12.63 16.38
C LEU A 13 -4.54 -11.69 15.54
N LEU A 14 -3.23 -11.92 15.48
CA LEU A 14 -2.32 -11.13 14.66
C LEU A 14 -2.62 -11.30 13.17
N ASP A 15 -2.79 -12.53 12.73
CA ASP A 15 -3.14 -12.85 11.35
C ASP A 15 -4.47 -12.19 10.95
N GLU A 16 -5.46 -12.20 11.85
CA GLU A 16 -6.75 -11.58 11.58
C GLU A 16 -6.68 -10.04 11.51
N ILE A 17 -5.92 -9.41 12.40
CA ILE A 17 -5.65 -7.97 12.33
C ILE A 17 -5.00 -7.61 10.99
N GLN A 18 -4.02 -8.41 10.54
CA GLN A 18 -3.31 -8.17 9.28
C GLN A 18 -4.22 -8.38 8.07
N SER A 19 -5.06 -9.42 8.09
CA SER A 19 -6.08 -9.69 7.07
C SER A 19 -7.04 -8.50 6.93
N LEU A 20 -7.63 -8.05 8.04
CA LEU A 20 -8.57 -6.94 8.06
C LEU A 20 -7.92 -5.61 7.63
N GLN A 21 -6.68 -5.36 8.04
CA GLN A 21 -5.93 -4.17 7.56
C GLN A 21 -5.54 -4.28 6.08
N GLY A 22 -5.35 -5.49 5.55
CA GLY A 22 -5.14 -5.74 4.12
C GLY A 22 -6.38 -5.45 3.29
N ILE A 23 -7.56 -5.78 3.81
CA ILE A 23 -8.86 -5.59 3.13
C ILE A 23 -9.36 -4.14 3.26
N HIS A 24 -9.30 -3.56 4.46
CA HIS A 24 -9.94 -2.28 4.78
C HIS A 24 -8.95 -1.12 4.95
N GLY A 25 -7.65 -1.36 4.82
CA GLY A 25 -6.60 -0.35 5.00
C GLY A 25 -5.98 -0.33 6.41
N SER A 26 -4.75 0.16 6.49
CA SER A 26 -3.93 0.20 7.71
C SER A 26 -4.48 1.14 8.79
N GLU A 27 -5.29 2.12 8.40
CA GLU A 27 -5.89 3.13 9.28
C GLU A 27 -7.05 2.60 10.13
N LEU A 28 -7.44 1.34 9.92
CA LEU A 28 -8.58 0.74 10.62
C LEU A 28 -8.42 0.87 12.14
N GLY A 29 -9.38 1.56 12.76
CA GLY A 29 -9.38 1.81 14.21
C GLY A 29 -9.50 0.51 15.01
N ILE A 30 -8.88 0.47 16.19
CA ILE A 30 -8.86 -0.75 17.02
C ILE A 30 -10.25 -1.25 17.42
N GLN A 31 -11.21 -0.32 17.60
CA GLN A 31 -12.59 -0.66 17.89
C GLN A 31 -13.23 -1.41 16.73
N LYS A 32 -13.08 -0.88 15.51
CA LYS A 32 -13.63 -1.47 14.30
C LYS A 32 -13.01 -2.84 13.97
N ILE A 33 -11.72 -3.00 14.22
CA ILE A 33 -11.06 -4.32 14.14
C ILE A 33 -11.72 -5.31 15.10
N TRP A 34 -11.93 -4.91 16.36
CA TRP A 34 -12.56 -5.78 17.35
C TRP A 34 -14.00 -6.13 16.97
N ASP A 35 -14.79 -5.15 16.51
CA ASP A 35 -16.17 -5.36 16.09
C ASP A 35 -16.26 -6.35 14.91
N LEU A 36 -15.34 -6.25 13.93
CA LEU A 36 -15.29 -7.15 12.77
C LEU A 36 -14.92 -8.58 13.16
N ILE A 37 -13.85 -8.75 13.97
CA ILE A 37 -13.46 -10.09 14.44
C ILE A 37 -14.59 -10.71 15.27
N LYS A 38 -15.31 -9.93 16.07
CA LYS A 38 -16.46 -10.42 16.85
C LYS A 38 -17.68 -10.76 16.00
N ALA A 39 -17.85 -10.10 14.86
CA ALA A 39 -18.91 -10.44 13.91
C ALA A 39 -18.61 -11.76 13.17
N GLU A 40 -17.34 -12.01 12.83
CA GLU A 40 -16.90 -13.21 12.13
C GLU A 40 -16.69 -14.42 13.06
N HIS A 41 -16.22 -14.17 14.29
CA HIS A 41 -15.92 -15.18 15.31
C HIS A 41 -16.67 -14.86 16.62
N PRO A 42 -18.00 -14.99 16.65
CA PRO A 42 -18.80 -14.67 17.84
C PRO A 42 -18.46 -15.54 19.05
N GLU A 43 -17.92 -16.74 18.83
CA GLU A 43 -17.48 -17.68 19.86
C GLU A 43 -16.13 -17.32 20.51
N TRP A 44 -15.38 -16.38 19.93
CA TRP A 44 -14.07 -16.00 20.45
C TRP A 44 -14.18 -15.08 21.65
N SER A 45 -13.45 -15.36 22.73
CA SER A 45 -13.44 -14.54 23.94
C SER A 45 -12.09 -13.83 24.10
N PHE A 46 -12.08 -12.51 23.85
CA PHE A 46 -10.91 -11.65 24.00
C PHE A 46 -11.32 -10.16 24.11
N GLY A 47 -10.47 -9.38 24.79
CA GLY A 47 -10.71 -7.96 25.04
C GLY A 47 -9.91 -7.01 24.14
N LEU A 48 -10.40 -5.77 24.00
CA LEU A 48 -9.73 -4.69 23.28
C LEU A 48 -8.30 -4.42 23.76
N LYS A 49 -8.02 -4.60 25.06
CA LYS A 49 -6.67 -4.40 25.61
C LYS A 49 -5.65 -5.36 24.98
N ARG A 50 -6.02 -6.64 24.84
CA ARG A 50 -5.18 -7.67 24.21
C ARG A 50 -4.89 -7.35 22.75
N LEU A 51 -5.93 -6.96 22.00
CA LEU A 51 -5.78 -6.46 20.62
C LEU A 51 -4.80 -5.26 20.54
N ARG A 52 -4.91 -4.28 21.44
CA ARG A 52 -3.99 -3.12 21.48
C ARG A 52 -2.55 -3.55 21.73
N GLU A 53 -2.33 -4.49 22.65
CA GLU A 53 -1.00 -5.01 22.98
C GLU A 53 -0.38 -5.76 21.80
N ILE A 54 -1.15 -6.66 21.14
CA ILE A 54 -0.72 -7.36 19.93
C ILE A 54 -0.37 -6.34 18.83
N ARG A 55 -1.25 -5.36 18.60
CA ARG A 55 -1.07 -4.33 17.58
C ARG A 55 0.17 -3.46 17.84
N LYS A 56 0.41 -3.08 19.11
CA LYS A 56 1.59 -2.31 19.53
C LYS A 56 2.87 -3.12 19.40
N LYS A 57 2.87 -4.37 19.87
CA LYS A 57 4.02 -5.28 19.83
C LYS A 57 4.49 -5.55 18.39
N ASN A 58 3.56 -5.53 17.44
CA ASN A 58 3.81 -5.83 16.03
C ASN A 58 3.85 -4.59 15.11
N ASN A 59 3.90 -3.38 15.65
CA ASN A 59 3.91 -2.12 14.88
C ASN A 59 2.76 -1.98 13.87
N LEU A 60 1.57 -2.49 14.22
CA LEU A 60 0.37 -2.45 13.40
C LEU A 60 -0.55 -1.25 13.73
N ALA A 61 -0.13 -0.39 14.66
CA ALA A 61 -0.89 0.81 15.06
C ALA A 61 -1.21 1.69 13.84
N PRO A 62 -2.38 2.35 13.79
CA PRO A 62 -2.62 3.32 12.74
C PRO A 62 -1.57 4.41 12.93
N THR A 63 -0.88 4.77 11.87
CA THR A 63 0.02 5.93 11.92
C THR A 63 -0.83 7.09 12.44
N PRO A 64 -0.45 7.78 13.53
CA PRO A 64 -1.23 8.93 13.98
C PRO A 64 -1.38 9.88 12.78
N PRO A 65 -2.55 10.51 12.59
CA PRO A 65 -2.69 11.53 11.57
C PRO A 65 -1.55 12.52 11.79
N ARG A 66 -0.67 12.65 10.80
CA ARG A 66 0.43 13.61 10.84
C ARG A 66 -0.22 14.99 10.80
N ASN A 67 -0.65 15.48 11.96
CA ASN A 67 -0.87 16.91 12.22
C ASN A 67 0.51 17.62 12.28
N SER A 68 1.37 17.33 11.32
CA SER A 68 2.54 18.15 11.03
C SER A 68 2.05 19.19 10.05
N SER A 69 1.92 20.44 10.50
CA SER A 69 1.85 21.58 9.60
C SER A 69 2.85 21.38 8.47
N LEU A 70 2.36 21.24 7.24
CA LEU A 70 3.23 21.06 6.09
C LEU A 70 4.26 22.20 6.06
N PRO A 71 5.54 21.92 5.79
CA PRO A 71 6.53 22.96 5.54
C PRO A 71 6.00 23.98 4.52
N ALA A 72 6.33 25.25 4.71
CA ALA A 72 5.91 26.32 3.80
C ALA A 72 6.31 25.97 2.35
N GLY A 73 5.36 26.09 1.43
CA GLY A 73 5.55 25.74 0.01
C GLY A 73 5.36 24.26 -0.34
N GLN A 74 4.88 23.43 0.59
CA GLN A 74 4.49 22.04 0.32
C GLN A 74 2.97 21.85 0.35
N ILE A 75 2.50 20.90 -0.44
CA ILE A 75 1.12 20.40 -0.48
C ILE A 75 1.13 18.88 -0.27
N ILE A 76 -0.04 18.29 -0.04
CA ILE A 76 -0.20 16.84 0.01
C ILE A 76 -0.33 16.30 -1.41
N LEU A 77 0.58 15.42 -1.79
CA LEU A 77 0.46 14.50 -2.91
C LEU A 77 -0.19 13.21 -2.41
N GLU A 78 -1.33 12.86 -2.97
CA GLU A 78 -1.90 11.53 -2.81
C GLU A 78 -1.08 10.55 -3.64
N LEU A 79 -0.48 9.56 -2.99
CA LEU A 79 0.26 8.49 -3.65
C LEU A 79 -0.44 7.15 -3.40
N LYS A 80 -0.86 6.50 -4.49
CA LYS A 80 -1.46 5.16 -4.45
C LYS A 80 -0.49 4.14 -5.02
N MET A 81 -0.05 3.20 -4.20
CA MET A 81 0.78 2.08 -4.59
C MET A 81 -0.13 0.88 -4.86
N VAL A 82 -0.14 0.35 -6.07
CA VAL A 82 -1.06 -0.73 -6.48
C VAL A 82 -0.27 -1.97 -6.88
N LEU A 83 -0.54 -3.09 -6.22
CA LEU A 83 -0.09 -4.41 -6.63
C LEU A 83 -1.18 -5.06 -7.50
N PRO A 84 -0.91 -5.42 -8.75
CA PRO A 84 -1.90 -6.05 -9.61
C PRO A 84 -2.44 -7.36 -9.02
N ASP A 85 -3.74 -7.61 -9.21
CA ASP A 85 -4.50 -8.73 -8.62
C ASP A 85 -3.92 -10.13 -8.86
N ILE A 86 -3.11 -10.30 -9.91
CA ILE A 86 -2.35 -11.53 -10.19
C ILE A 86 -1.43 -11.98 -9.04
N LEU A 87 -1.21 -11.14 -8.02
CA LEU A 87 -0.41 -11.43 -6.82
C LEU A 87 -1.22 -11.49 -5.51
N GLY A 88 -2.55 -11.59 -5.60
CA GLY A 88 -3.44 -11.42 -4.44
C GLY A 88 -3.93 -9.98 -4.25
N GLY A 89 -3.51 -9.08 -5.13
CA GLY A 89 -3.95 -7.68 -5.14
C GLY A 89 -3.46 -6.89 -3.93
N GLY A 90 -3.57 -5.58 -4.03
CA GLY A 90 -3.30 -4.70 -2.91
C GLY A 90 -3.21 -3.25 -3.33
N ALA A 91 -3.79 -2.37 -2.53
CA ALA A 91 -3.66 -0.93 -2.70
C ALA A 91 -3.23 -0.32 -1.37
N TRP A 92 -2.22 0.55 -1.41
CA TRP A 92 -1.75 1.30 -0.26
C TRP A 92 -1.75 2.78 -0.63
N GLU A 93 -2.35 3.59 0.24
CA GLU A 93 -2.49 5.02 0.03
C GLU A 93 -1.56 5.75 1.01
N TYR A 94 -0.93 6.81 0.51
CA TYR A 94 0.03 7.62 1.23
C TYR A 94 -0.23 9.10 0.96
N ASP A 95 -0.18 9.90 2.02
CA ASP A 95 -0.17 11.36 1.93
C ASP A 95 1.28 11.84 2.04
N GLU A 96 1.85 12.25 0.91
CA GLU A 96 3.24 12.65 0.82
C GLU A 96 3.39 14.17 0.73
N PRO A 97 4.27 14.80 1.53
CA PRO A 97 4.61 16.19 1.33
C PRO A 97 5.30 16.38 -0.02
N PHE A 98 4.79 17.30 -0.84
CA PHE A 98 5.31 17.56 -2.18
C PHE A 98 5.42 19.06 -2.48
N PRO A 99 6.46 19.53 -3.19
CA PRO A 99 6.61 20.95 -3.48
C PRO A 99 5.49 21.49 -4.37
N ALA A 100 4.78 22.52 -3.90
CA ALA A 100 3.62 23.07 -4.59
C ALA A 100 3.94 23.61 -6.00
N HIS A 101 5.13 24.19 -6.17
CA HIS A 101 5.56 24.77 -7.45
C HIS A 101 5.72 23.74 -8.58
N LEU A 102 5.92 22.45 -8.24
CA LEU A 102 6.04 21.34 -9.18
C LEU A 102 4.69 20.73 -9.57
N CYS A 103 3.61 21.23 -9.00
CA CYS A 103 2.23 20.78 -9.24
C CYS A 103 1.42 21.82 -10.04
N THR A 104 2.09 22.75 -10.73
CA THR A 104 1.44 23.80 -11.50
C THR A 104 1.28 23.39 -12.96
N PRO A 105 0.27 23.87 -13.70
CA PRO A 105 0.15 23.61 -15.14
C PRO A 105 1.35 24.07 -15.96
N THR A 106 2.15 24.99 -15.42
CA THR A 106 3.33 25.58 -16.06
C THR A 106 4.64 24.87 -15.74
N SER A 107 4.68 23.95 -14.77
CA SER A 107 5.92 23.24 -14.41
C SER A 107 6.28 22.18 -15.46
N ASP A 108 7.58 22.05 -15.77
CA ASP A 108 8.07 20.94 -16.61
C ASP A 108 7.92 19.62 -15.84
N PRO A 109 7.21 18.61 -16.37
CA PRO A 109 7.10 17.30 -15.74
C PRO A 109 8.45 16.67 -15.38
N LYS A 110 9.52 17.00 -16.11
CA LYS A 110 10.88 16.50 -15.83
C LYS A 110 11.43 16.98 -14.50
N ASP A 111 10.99 18.12 -13.99
CA ASP A 111 11.45 18.67 -12.71
C ASP A 111 10.89 17.88 -11.53
N ALA A 112 9.66 17.40 -11.65
CA ALA A 112 8.99 16.59 -10.62
C ALA A 112 9.45 15.13 -10.61
N GLN A 113 9.90 14.60 -11.75
CA GLN A 113 10.20 13.16 -11.92
C GLN A 113 11.25 12.60 -10.96
N PRO A 114 12.41 13.24 -10.72
CA PRO A 114 13.41 12.71 -9.79
C PRO A 114 12.89 12.60 -8.36
N LEU A 115 12.08 13.58 -7.93
CA LEU A 115 11.51 13.60 -6.59
C LEU A 115 10.42 12.52 -6.44
N LEU A 116 9.55 12.39 -7.44
CA LEU A 116 8.55 11.31 -7.48
C LEU A 116 9.22 9.94 -7.47
N ALA A 117 10.23 9.73 -8.30
CA ALA A 117 10.97 8.47 -8.36
C ALA A 117 11.60 8.10 -7.01
N LYS A 118 12.11 9.10 -6.27
CA LYS A 118 12.65 8.90 -4.92
C LYS A 118 11.55 8.47 -3.94
N ILE A 119 10.45 9.22 -3.86
CA ILE A 119 9.33 8.92 -2.94
C ILE A 119 8.75 7.52 -3.24
N ILE A 120 8.49 7.24 -4.51
CA ILE A 120 7.98 5.93 -4.97
C ILE A 120 8.97 4.82 -4.60
N GLY A 121 10.27 5.00 -4.88
CA GLY A 121 11.29 4.01 -4.57
C GLY A 121 11.39 3.69 -3.07
N GLU A 122 11.23 4.70 -2.21
CA GLU A 122 11.15 4.52 -0.75
C GLU A 122 9.93 3.67 -0.37
N ARG A 123 8.74 3.96 -0.92
CA ARG A 123 7.52 3.18 -0.63
C ARG A 123 7.56 1.76 -1.18
N GLU A 124 8.11 1.56 -2.37
CA GLU A 124 8.31 0.22 -2.94
C GLU A 124 9.25 -0.62 -2.07
N PHE A 125 10.32 -0.01 -1.55
CA PHE A 125 11.24 -0.67 -0.63
C PHE A 125 10.53 -1.08 0.66
N ASP A 126 9.81 -0.15 1.30
CA ASP A 126 9.07 -0.38 2.54
C ASP A 126 8.06 -1.53 2.40
N LEU A 127 7.24 -1.49 1.34
CA LEU A 127 6.22 -2.50 1.07
C LEU A 127 6.85 -3.88 0.82
N ARG A 128 7.91 -3.97 0.01
CA ARG A 128 8.62 -5.24 -0.23
C ARG A 128 9.21 -5.82 1.06
N ALA A 129 9.80 -4.97 1.90
CA ALA A 129 10.38 -5.40 3.17
C ALA A 129 9.30 -5.93 4.12
N LYS A 130 8.15 -5.25 4.20
CA LYS A 130 7.02 -5.62 5.05
C LYS A 130 6.35 -6.93 4.62
N TYR A 131 6.01 -7.06 3.34
CA TYR A 131 5.19 -8.18 2.85
C TYR A 131 5.97 -9.35 2.27
N LYS A 132 7.31 -9.29 2.26
CA LYS A 132 8.19 -10.38 1.79
C LYS A 132 7.80 -10.93 0.41
N TRP A 133 7.46 -10.04 -0.52
CA TRP A 133 6.93 -10.41 -1.84
C TRP A 133 7.83 -11.39 -2.60
N LYS A 134 7.18 -12.27 -3.36
CA LYS A 134 7.82 -13.13 -4.36
C LYS A 134 7.85 -12.41 -5.70
N CYS A 135 8.79 -12.82 -6.56
CA CYS A 135 8.83 -12.37 -7.94
C CYS A 135 7.54 -12.80 -8.65
N LEU A 136 6.98 -11.90 -9.45
CA LEU A 136 5.77 -12.18 -10.21
C LEU A 136 5.94 -13.30 -11.26
N PHE A 137 7.15 -13.45 -11.80
CA PHE A 137 7.39 -14.33 -12.95
C PHE A 137 8.22 -15.57 -12.60
N CYS A 138 8.62 -15.76 -11.34
CA CYS A 138 9.38 -16.92 -10.91
C CYS A 138 9.26 -17.15 -9.39
N PRO A 139 9.60 -18.33 -8.85
CA PRO A 139 9.41 -18.61 -7.42
C PRO A 139 10.41 -17.91 -6.48
N LYS A 140 11.34 -17.11 -7.01
CA LYS A 140 12.37 -16.43 -6.21
C LYS A 140 11.78 -15.25 -5.43
N LYS A 141 12.45 -14.84 -4.35
CA LYS A 141 12.13 -13.61 -3.61
C LYS A 141 12.25 -12.38 -4.52
N ALA A 142 11.33 -11.44 -4.39
CA ALA A 142 11.45 -10.14 -5.06
C ALA A 142 12.51 -9.29 -4.36
N THR A 143 13.48 -8.80 -5.13
CA THR A 143 14.53 -7.88 -4.64
C THR A 143 14.40 -6.49 -5.26
N ALA A 144 13.60 -6.38 -6.31
CA ALA A 144 13.29 -5.15 -7.01
C ALA A 144 11.79 -5.04 -7.28
N CYS A 145 11.34 -3.84 -7.64
CA CYS A 145 10.00 -3.59 -8.14
C CYS A 145 10.16 -2.81 -9.44
N TYR A 146 9.39 -3.18 -10.46
CA TYR A 146 9.19 -2.34 -11.62
C TYR A 146 7.94 -1.51 -11.35
N GLY A 147 8.10 -0.20 -11.16
CA GLY A 147 7.01 0.75 -10.97
C GLY A 147 6.56 1.37 -12.29
N CYS A 148 5.26 1.40 -12.53
CA CYS A 148 4.63 2.11 -13.63
C CYS A 148 3.76 3.22 -13.05
N GLN A 149 4.28 4.44 -13.11
CA GLN A 149 3.59 5.62 -12.60
C GLN A 149 2.61 6.19 -13.63
N SER A 150 1.43 6.59 -13.15
CA SER A 150 0.42 7.35 -13.86
C SER A 150 -0.17 8.36 -12.89
N GLY A 151 -0.62 9.52 -13.35
CA GLY A 151 -1.18 10.51 -12.45
C GLY A 151 -1.26 11.90 -13.04
N ALA A 152 -1.82 12.81 -12.25
CA ALA A 152 -1.97 14.22 -12.59
C ALA A 152 -1.50 15.07 -11.41
N LEU A 153 -0.32 15.67 -11.55
CA LEU A 153 0.23 16.57 -10.54
C LEU A 153 -0.49 17.92 -10.47
N THR A 154 -1.17 18.31 -11.54
CA THR A 154 -1.89 19.59 -11.66
C THR A 154 -3.29 19.56 -11.07
N ARG A 155 -3.79 18.37 -10.71
CA ARG A 155 -5.09 18.23 -10.05
C ARG A 155 -4.97 18.65 -8.57
N THR A 156 -6.09 18.92 -7.91
CA THR A 156 -6.10 19.25 -6.48
C THR A 156 -7.01 18.29 -5.71
N PRO A 157 -6.49 17.49 -4.75
CA PRO A 157 -5.06 17.30 -4.46
C PRO A 157 -4.33 16.52 -5.56
N PRO A 158 -3.03 16.79 -5.84
CA PRO A 158 -2.22 16.03 -6.78
C PRO A 158 -2.31 14.52 -6.51
N LEU A 159 -2.32 13.70 -7.56
CA LEU A 159 -2.28 12.24 -7.43
C LEU A 159 -1.30 11.59 -8.34
N VAL A 160 -0.58 10.63 -7.77
CA VAL A 160 0.19 9.64 -8.49
C VAL A 160 -0.28 8.25 -8.07
N VAL A 161 -0.53 7.40 -9.07
CA VAL A 161 -0.77 5.98 -8.94
C VAL A 161 0.44 5.25 -9.49
N ASN A 162 1.09 4.43 -8.67
CA ASN A 162 2.21 3.60 -9.10
C ASN A 162 1.79 2.12 -9.07
N ALA A 163 1.65 1.52 -10.25
CA ALA A 163 1.45 0.08 -10.39
C ALA A 163 2.81 -0.62 -10.21
N MET A 164 2.89 -1.51 -9.23
CA MET A 164 4.10 -2.19 -8.79
C MET A 164 4.14 -3.62 -9.28
N TYR A 165 5.25 -4.01 -9.93
CA TYR A 165 5.50 -5.38 -10.36
C TYR A 165 6.75 -5.90 -9.66
N PRO A 166 6.61 -6.65 -8.54
CA PRO A 166 7.75 -7.19 -7.82
C PRO A 166 8.50 -8.22 -8.66
N VAL A 167 9.82 -8.07 -8.77
CA VAL A 167 10.69 -8.94 -9.57
C VAL A 167 11.93 -9.37 -8.81
N CYS A 168 12.45 -10.54 -9.17
CA CYS A 168 13.67 -11.07 -8.55
C CYS A 168 14.92 -10.23 -8.91
N SER A 169 14.92 -9.54 -10.04
CA SER A 169 15.96 -8.61 -10.49
C SER A 169 15.51 -7.82 -11.71
N MET A 170 15.83 -6.52 -11.75
CA MET A 170 15.61 -5.67 -12.93
C MET A 170 16.46 -6.06 -14.14
N LYS A 171 17.60 -6.75 -13.91
CA LYS A 171 18.53 -7.18 -14.97
C LYS A 171 18.18 -8.54 -15.57
N SER A 172 17.12 -9.18 -15.08
CA SER A 172 16.70 -10.52 -15.50
C SER A 172 15.54 -10.46 -16.50
N LEU A 173 15.22 -11.60 -17.14
CA LEU A 173 14.03 -11.75 -17.96
C LEU A 173 12.74 -11.35 -17.22
N CYS A 174 12.66 -11.57 -15.91
CA CYS A 174 11.52 -11.16 -15.10
C CYS A 174 11.32 -9.63 -15.10
N GLY A 175 12.41 -8.85 -15.14
CA GLY A 175 12.34 -7.39 -15.27
C GLY A 175 11.81 -6.96 -16.64
N THR A 176 12.27 -7.63 -17.71
CA THR A 176 11.76 -7.42 -19.07
C THR A 176 10.28 -7.76 -19.18
N PHE A 177 9.83 -8.86 -18.58
CA PHE A 177 8.41 -9.24 -18.57
C PHE A 177 7.56 -8.23 -17.79
N ALA A 178 8.05 -7.71 -16.66
CA ALA A 178 7.37 -6.66 -15.93
C ALA A 178 7.17 -5.40 -16.79
N LEU A 179 8.20 -4.97 -17.50
CA LEU A 179 8.14 -3.85 -18.44
C LEU A 179 7.09 -4.09 -19.54
N THR A 180 7.08 -5.28 -20.14
CA THR A 180 6.11 -5.63 -21.19
C THR A 180 4.68 -5.61 -20.66
N GLU A 181 4.44 -6.19 -19.49
CA GLU A 181 3.12 -6.22 -18.86
C GLU A 181 2.64 -4.81 -18.48
N ALA A 182 3.52 -3.99 -17.90
CA ALA A 182 3.22 -2.60 -17.61
C ALA A 182 2.80 -1.82 -18.87
N LYS A 183 3.56 -1.96 -19.96
CA LYS A 183 3.23 -1.34 -21.27
C LYS A 183 1.89 -1.83 -21.82
N ARG A 184 1.63 -3.14 -21.74
CA ARG A 184 0.36 -3.74 -22.19
C ARG A 184 -0.83 -3.08 -21.47
N ARG A 185 -0.76 -2.97 -20.14
CA ARG A 185 -1.83 -2.36 -19.34
C ARG A 185 -1.99 -0.86 -19.58
N MET A 186 -0.89 -0.13 -19.77
CA MET A 186 -0.98 1.29 -20.15
C MET A 186 -1.75 1.48 -21.46
N ASN A 187 -1.53 0.59 -22.44
CA ASN A 187 -2.22 0.64 -23.73
C ASN A 187 -3.70 0.26 -23.63
N GLU A 188 -4.07 -0.67 -22.74
CA GLU A 188 -5.46 -1.07 -22.53
C GLU A 188 -6.32 0.07 -21.95
N VAL A 189 -5.75 0.90 -21.08
CA VAL A 189 -6.44 2.06 -20.51
C VAL A 189 -6.65 3.17 -21.56
N HIS A 190 -5.86 3.20 -22.63
CA HIS A 190 -5.95 4.21 -23.70
C HIS A 190 -6.91 3.83 -24.83
N VAL A 191 -7.62 2.68 -24.75
CA VAL A 191 -8.69 2.37 -25.70
C VAL A 191 -9.94 3.13 -25.23
N PRO A 192 -10.38 4.20 -25.92
CA PRO A 192 -11.60 4.89 -25.53
C PRO A 192 -12.76 3.89 -25.61
N SER A 193 -13.50 3.78 -24.51
CA SER A 193 -14.79 3.10 -24.52
C SER A 193 -15.66 3.79 -25.58
N LYS A 194 -15.97 3.07 -26.65
CA LYS A 194 -16.90 3.53 -27.68
C LYS A 194 -18.32 3.55 -27.14
#